data_AF-A0A3D2SWP3-F1
#
_entry.id   AF-A0A3D2SWP3-F1
#
_cell.length_a   1.000
_cell.length_b   1.000
_cell.length_c   1.000
_cell.angle_alpha   90.00
_cell.angle_beta   90.00
_cell.angle_gamma   90.00
#
_symmetry.space_group_name_H-M   'P 1'
#
loop_
_entity.id
_entity.type
_entity.pdbx_description
1 polymer ?
#
loop_
_entity_poly.entity_id
_entity_poly.type
_entity_poly.pdbx_seq_one_letter_code
_entity_poly.pdbx_strand_id
1 'polypeptide(L)'
;MTSAARLADLAQRGIDSADWYDQAAVEIADAAKRLTDELGRTISPKYLADILAITSPRVAVRRNIRLALAYIRSGGTVPSGILPTVAIALRRYQQDGIVRGAKVSPFARAILGDSQSVVLDVWMARALNIAQPKLSGLAVHRRASSRVNTAARILNDRLGTDHQPAAVQAMIWASVVTDAGRAVARFNVSDHL
;
A
#
# COMPACT_ATOMS: atom_id res chain seq x y z
N MET A 1 -8.62 6.37 19.70
CA MET A 1 -8.56 5.38 18.60
C MET A 1 -9.98 4.91 18.30
N THR A 2 -10.40 4.97 17.03
CA THR A 2 -11.73 4.55 16.53
C THR A 2 -12.00 3.07 16.73
N SER A 3 -13.22 2.70 17.17
CA SER A 3 -13.61 1.31 17.45
C SER A 3 -13.59 0.42 16.21
N ALA A 4 -13.47 -0.90 16.37
CA ALA A 4 -13.50 -1.85 15.26
C ALA A 4 -14.86 -1.86 14.53
N ALA A 5 -15.97 -1.74 15.27
CA ALA A 5 -17.30 -1.62 14.66
C ALA A 5 -17.41 -0.39 13.77
N ARG A 6 -16.87 0.76 14.21
CA ARG A 6 -16.87 1.98 13.38
C ARG A 6 -15.98 1.83 12.15
N LEU A 7 -14.85 1.12 12.25
CA LEU A 7 -14.04 0.78 11.08
C LEU A 7 -14.79 -0.14 10.11
N ALA A 8 -15.57 -1.10 10.60
CA ALA A 8 -16.41 -1.95 9.75
C ALA A 8 -17.48 -1.12 9.03
N ASP A 9 -18.08 -0.11 9.68
CA ASP A 9 -19.01 0.82 9.01
C ASP A 9 -18.30 1.63 7.91
N LEU A 10 -17.06 2.07 8.13
CA LEU A 10 -16.24 2.72 7.10
C LEU A 10 -15.97 1.77 5.93
N ALA A 11 -15.60 0.52 6.23
CA ALA A 11 -15.34 -0.49 5.21
C ALA A 11 -16.59 -0.77 4.36
N GLN A 12 -17.76 -0.91 4.98
CA GLN A 12 -19.01 -1.14 4.25
C GLN A 12 -19.34 -0.02 3.26
N ARG A 13 -19.01 1.26 3.58
CA ARG A 13 -19.18 2.39 2.66
C ARG A 13 -18.19 2.38 1.48
N GLY A 14 -17.04 1.74 1.64
CA GLY A 14 -15.99 1.64 0.63
C GLY A 14 -15.92 0.26 -0.04
N ILE A 15 -17.00 -0.53 0.00
CA ILE A 15 -17.00 -1.94 -0.38
C ILE A 15 -16.53 -2.18 -1.82
N ASP A 16 -16.79 -1.23 -2.72
CA ASP A 16 -16.36 -1.29 -4.13
C ASP A 16 -14.84 -1.24 -4.33
N SER A 17 -14.06 -1.06 -3.25
CA SER A 17 -12.59 -1.08 -3.26
C SER A 17 -12.01 -2.35 -2.61
N ALA A 18 -12.82 -3.39 -2.41
CA ALA A 18 -12.40 -4.66 -1.81
C ALA A 18 -11.19 -5.29 -2.51
N ASP A 19 -11.18 -5.23 -3.84
CA ASP A 19 -10.25 -5.90 -4.74
C ASP A 19 -9.02 -5.04 -5.08
N TRP A 20 -8.87 -3.86 -4.47
CA TRP A 20 -7.80 -2.92 -4.83
C TRP A 20 -6.40 -3.53 -4.75
N TYR A 21 -6.12 -4.34 -3.71
CA TYR A 21 -4.83 -5.01 -3.57
C TYR A 21 -4.67 -6.21 -4.51
N ASP A 22 -5.77 -6.91 -4.83
CA ASP A 22 -5.74 -8.02 -5.78
C ASP A 22 -5.45 -7.50 -7.19
N GLN A 23 -6.12 -6.41 -7.59
CA GLN A 23 -5.83 -5.69 -8.83
C GLN A 23 -4.38 -5.18 -8.85
N ALA A 24 -3.88 -4.65 -7.73
CA ALA A 24 -2.50 -4.19 -7.65
C ALA A 24 -1.48 -5.33 -7.86
N ALA A 25 -1.76 -6.52 -7.34
CA ALA A 25 -0.91 -7.69 -7.49
C ALA A 25 -0.85 -8.17 -8.96
N VAL A 26 -2.00 -8.21 -9.64
CA VAL A 26 -2.07 -8.51 -11.09
C VAL A 26 -1.27 -7.50 -11.89
N GLU A 27 -1.51 -6.20 -11.66
CA GLU A 27 -0.80 -5.11 -12.35
C GLU A 27 0.72 -5.15 -12.11
N ILE A 28 1.18 -5.51 -10.92
CA ILE A 28 2.61 -5.65 -10.63
C ILE A 28 3.22 -6.83 -11.41
N ALA A 29 2.52 -7.96 -11.50
CA ALA A 29 3.01 -9.11 -12.25
C ALA A 29 3.14 -8.77 -13.75
N ASP A 30 2.11 -8.17 -14.32
CA ASP A 30 2.10 -7.77 -15.73
C ASP A 30 3.12 -6.68 -16.04
N ALA A 31 3.21 -5.65 -15.19
CA ALA A 31 4.19 -4.57 -15.34
C ALA A 31 5.63 -5.06 -15.24
N ALA A 32 5.92 -6.01 -14.35
CA ALA A 32 7.25 -6.59 -14.20
C ALA A 32 7.67 -7.35 -15.47
N LYS A 33 6.74 -8.09 -16.10
CA LYS A 33 6.97 -8.73 -17.39
C LYS A 33 7.27 -7.70 -18.49
N ARG A 34 6.42 -6.69 -18.63
CA ARG A 34 6.60 -5.62 -19.64
C ARG A 34 7.91 -4.86 -19.45
N LEU A 35 8.30 -4.56 -18.22
CA LEU A 35 9.59 -3.93 -17.92
C LEU A 35 10.77 -4.85 -18.23
N THR A 36 10.61 -6.16 -18.07
CA THR A 36 11.64 -7.12 -18.46
C THR A 36 11.88 -7.09 -19.96
N ASP A 37 10.79 -7.09 -20.74
CA ASP A 37 10.84 -7.01 -22.20
C ASP A 37 11.42 -5.66 -22.67
N GLU A 38 10.99 -4.53 -22.05
CA GLU A 38 11.46 -3.18 -22.36
C GLU A 38 12.96 -3.00 -22.09
N LEU A 39 13.45 -3.49 -20.94
CA LEU A 39 14.79 -3.21 -20.45
C LEU A 39 15.83 -4.27 -20.82
N GLY A 40 15.42 -5.40 -21.42
CA GLY A 40 16.30 -6.52 -21.73
C GLY A 40 16.95 -7.16 -20.51
N ARG A 41 16.38 -6.97 -19.31
CA ARG A 41 16.86 -7.53 -18.03
C ARG A 41 15.70 -7.96 -17.16
N THR A 42 15.85 -9.07 -16.44
CA THR A 42 14.78 -9.60 -15.59
C THR A 42 14.40 -8.62 -14.47
N ILE A 43 13.15 -8.19 -14.49
CA ILE A 43 12.49 -7.43 -13.42
C ILE A 43 11.51 -8.37 -12.73
N SER A 44 11.76 -8.71 -11.47
CA SER A 44 10.82 -9.54 -10.71
C SER A 44 9.65 -8.71 -10.18
N PRO A 45 8.44 -9.30 -10.06
CA PRO A 45 7.29 -8.65 -9.40
C PRO A 45 7.65 -8.13 -8.01
N LYS A 46 8.41 -8.92 -7.25
CA LYS A 46 8.92 -8.54 -5.92
C LYS A 46 9.78 -7.27 -5.97
N TYR A 47 10.74 -7.20 -6.89
CA TYR A 47 11.60 -6.02 -7.01
C TYR A 47 10.77 -4.76 -7.33
N LEU A 48 9.81 -4.86 -8.25
CA LEU A 48 8.90 -3.75 -8.58
C LEU A 48 8.07 -3.31 -7.36
N ALA A 49 7.45 -4.26 -6.66
CA ALA A 49 6.67 -4.00 -5.45
C ALA A 49 7.50 -3.33 -4.33
N ASP A 50 8.73 -3.80 -4.14
CA ASP A 50 9.65 -3.26 -3.14
C ASP A 50 10.00 -1.78 -3.44
N ILE A 51 10.34 -1.47 -4.70
CA ILE A 51 10.61 -0.08 -5.11
C ILE A 51 9.36 0.79 -4.94
N LEU A 52 8.21 0.34 -5.43
CA LEU A 52 6.93 1.04 -5.28
C LEU A 52 6.59 1.32 -3.81
N ALA A 53 6.90 0.38 -2.92
CA ALA A 53 6.65 0.55 -1.51
C ALA A 53 7.58 1.59 -0.89
N ILE A 54 8.89 1.51 -1.19
CA ILE A 54 9.91 2.43 -0.70
C ILE A 54 9.61 3.87 -1.14
N THR A 55 9.13 4.08 -2.37
CA THR A 55 8.81 5.41 -2.91
C THR A 55 7.43 5.95 -2.51
N SER A 56 6.57 5.14 -1.88
CA SER A 56 5.21 5.50 -1.47
C SER A 56 5.03 6.55 -0.34
N PRO A 57 6.00 6.83 0.56
CA PRO A 57 5.79 7.78 1.64
C PRO A 57 5.44 9.20 1.15
N ARG A 58 4.26 9.70 1.56
CA ARG A 58 3.77 11.07 1.25
C ARG A 58 3.64 11.39 -0.25
N VAL A 59 3.38 10.38 -1.08
CA VAL A 59 3.20 10.54 -2.52
C VAL A 59 1.86 9.93 -2.94
N ALA A 60 1.14 10.60 -3.84
CA ALA A 60 -0.08 10.03 -4.45
C ALA A 60 0.27 8.83 -5.34
N VAL A 61 -0.61 7.82 -5.43
CA VAL A 61 -0.37 6.55 -6.14
C VAL A 61 0.20 6.76 -7.55
N ARG A 62 -0.42 7.59 -8.38
CA ARG A 62 0.08 7.91 -9.74
C ARG A 62 1.49 8.49 -9.76
N ARG A 63 1.81 9.42 -8.85
CA ARG A 63 3.16 9.99 -8.75
C ARG A 63 4.16 8.95 -8.23
N ASN A 64 3.73 8.09 -7.31
CA ASN A 64 4.55 7.01 -6.78
C ASN A 64 5.00 6.05 -7.90
N ILE A 65 4.05 5.61 -8.74
CA ILE A 65 4.32 4.74 -9.88
C ILE A 65 5.36 5.38 -10.81
N ARG A 66 5.18 6.65 -11.20
CA ARG A 66 6.15 7.36 -12.05
C ARG A 66 7.55 7.41 -11.44
N LEU A 67 7.66 7.69 -10.13
CA LEU A 67 8.95 7.72 -9.44
C LEU A 67 9.62 6.35 -9.39
N ALA A 68 8.86 5.30 -9.10
CA ALA A 68 9.36 3.92 -9.09
C ALA A 68 9.86 3.49 -10.48
N LEU A 69 9.08 3.74 -11.52
CA LEU A 69 9.46 3.41 -12.90
C LEU A 69 10.69 4.21 -13.36
N ALA A 70 10.77 5.50 -13.03
CA ALA A 70 11.95 6.31 -13.34
C ALA A 70 13.22 5.77 -12.67
N TYR A 71 13.12 5.33 -11.41
CA TYR A 71 14.22 4.69 -10.70
C TYR A 71 14.64 3.36 -11.33
N ILE A 72 13.68 2.52 -11.75
CA ILE A 72 13.96 1.22 -12.37
C ILE A 72 14.60 1.40 -13.76
N ARG A 73 14.05 2.29 -14.60
CA ARG A 73 14.55 2.58 -15.94
C ARG A 73 15.95 3.18 -15.94
N SER A 74 16.28 3.99 -14.93
CA SER A 74 17.63 4.57 -14.78
C SER A 74 18.68 3.62 -14.21
N GLY A 75 18.34 2.34 -14.01
CA GLY A 75 19.24 1.36 -13.39
C GLY A 75 19.52 1.64 -11.91
N GLY A 76 18.60 2.34 -11.23
CA GLY A 76 18.72 2.64 -9.79
C GLY A 76 19.31 4.00 -9.46
N THR A 77 19.32 4.94 -10.43
CA THR A 77 19.60 6.34 -10.13
C THR A 77 18.39 6.98 -9.46
N VAL A 78 18.61 7.56 -8.28
CA VAL A 78 17.58 8.21 -7.48
C VAL A 78 16.99 9.42 -8.24
N PRO A 79 15.67 9.45 -8.54
CA PRO A 79 15.04 10.58 -9.20
C PRO A 79 15.11 11.87 -8.38
N SER A 80 15.12 13.03 -9.05
CA SER A 80 15.00 14.32 -8.38
C SER A 80 13.62 14.50 -7.71
N GLY A 81 13.56 15.31 -6.65
CA GLY A 81 12.28 15.62 -5.97
C GLY A 81 11.70 14.49 -5.11
N ILE A 82 12.50 13.46 -4.80
CA ILE A 82 12.15 12.48 -3.76
C ILE A 82 12.60 12.96 -2.38
N LEU A 83 11.94 12.45 -1.33
CA LEU A 83 12.33 12.76 0.04
C LEU A 83 13.73 12.17 0.35
N PRO A 84 14.59 12.88 1.10
CA PRO A 84 15.92 12.36 1.47
C PRO A 84 15.88 11.00 2.16
N THR A 85 14.86 10.75 2.99
CA THR A 85 14.65 9.45 3.66
C THR A 85 14.33 8.32 2.69
N VAL A 86 13.60 8.60 1.60
CA VAL A 86 13.33 7.64 0.52
C VAL A 86 14.61 7.37 -0.25
N ALA A 87 15.44 8.39 -0.53
CA ALA A 87 16.73 8.22 -1.19
C ALA A 87 17.68 7.30 -0.40
N ILE A 88 17.73 7.51 0.92
CA ILE A 88 18.51 6.64 1.83
C ILE A 88 17.97 5.21 1.81
N ALA A 89 16.66 5.03 1.84
CA ALA A 89 16.03 3.71 1.80
C ALA A 89 16.32 2.96 0.49
N LEU A 90 16.26 3.64 -0.67
CA LEU A 90 16.62 3.06 -1.97
C LEU A 90 18.09 2.64 -2.01
N ARG A 91 19.01 3.49 -1.55
CA ARG A 91 20.45 3.15 -1.48
C ARG A 91 20.72 1.96 -0.58
N ARG A 92 20.04 1.88 0.57
CA ARG A 92 20.16 0.73 1.47
C ARG A 92 19.61 -0.54 0.84
N TYR A 93 18.46 -0.45 0.17
CA TYR A 93 17.87 -1.57 -0.54
C TYR A 93 18.78 -2.09 -1.67
N GLN A 94 19.52 -1.23 -2.37
CA GLN A 94 20.53 -1.67 -3.34
C GLN A 94 21.66 -2.49 -2.72
N GLN A 95 21.99 -2.24 -1.45
CA GLN A 95 23.07 -2.95 -0.75
C GLN A 95 22.64 -4.33 -0.25
N ASP A 96 21.40 -4.47 0.23
CA ASP A 96 20.97 -5.69 0.93
C ASP A 96 19.67 -6.33 0.42
N GLY A 97 18.92 -5.68 -0.47
CA GLY A 97 17.66 -6.20 -1.01
C GLY A 97 16.52 -6.28 0.00
N ILE A 98 16.62 -5.62 1.16
CA ILE A 98 15.65 -5.75 2.26
C ILE A 98 14.83 -4.47 2.43
N VAL A 99 13.51 -4.59 2.23
CA VAL A 99 12.53 -3.54 2.53
C VAL A 99 12.32 -3.42 4.04
N ARG A 100 12.36 -2.17 4.56
CA ARG A 100 12.24 -1.88 5.99
C ARG A 100 11.21 -0.80 6.28
N GLY A 101 10.58 -0.93 7.44
CA GLY A 101 9.69 0.08 8.01
C GLY A 101 8.27 -0.43 8.24
N ALA A 102 7.65 0.09 9.31
CA ALA A 102 6.34 -0.36 9.79
C ALA A 102 5.21 -0.21 8.77
N LYS A 103 5.29 0.78 7.86
CA LYS A 103 4.36 0.91 6.73
C LYS A 103 4.88 0.20 5.47
N VAL A 104 6.16 0.42 5.14
CA VAL A 104 6.73 0.09 3.83
C VAL A 104 6.74 -1.42 3.58
N SER A 105 7.18 -2.21 4.57
CA SER A 105 7.24 -3.67 4.41
C SER A 105 5.85 -4.31 4.25
N PRO A 106 4.85 -4.02 5.10
CA PRO A 106 3.49 -4.51 4.87
C PRO A 106 2.89 -4.05 3.54
N PHE A 107 3.20 -2.82 3.09
CA PHE A 107 2.69 -2.33 1.82
C PHE A 107 3.27 -3.10 0.62
N ALA A 108 4.57 -3.39 0.62
CA ALA A 108 5.20 -4.23 -0.40
C ALA A 108 4.56 -5.63 -0.47
N ARG A 109 4.26 -6.24 0.69
CA ARG A 109 3.59 -7.55 0.75
C ARG A 109 2.14 -7.48 0.28
N ALA A 110 1.39 -6.47 0.71
CA ALA A 110 -0.02 -6.34 0.36
C ALA A 110 -0.22 -6.19 -1.15
N ILE A 111 0.60 -5.38 -1.82
CA ILE A 111 0.55 -5.24 -3.29
C ILE A 111 1.14 -6.44 -4.03
N LEU A 112 1.75 -7.41 -3.32
CA LEU A 112 2.12 -8.72 -3.87
C LEU A 112 1.06 -9.81 -3.57
N GLY A 113 -0.12 -9.43 -3.06
CA GLY A 113 -1.21 -10.35 -2.79
C GLY A 113 -1.23 -10.98 -1.39
N ASP A 114 -0.43 -10.48 -0.43
CA ASP A 114 -0.56 -10.90 0.97
C ASP A 114 -1.86 -10.32 1.58
N SER A 115 -2.91 -11.13 1.55
CA SER A 115 -4.25 -10.77 2.03
C SER A 115 -4.33 -10.46 3.53
N GLN A 116 -3.34 -10.89 4.32
CA GLN A 116 -3.25 -10.64 5.77
C GLN A 116 -2.45 -9.37 6.11
N SER A 117 -1.78 -8.75 5.14
CA SER A 117 -0.93 -7.59 5.39
C SER A 117 -1.75 -6.32 5.64
N VAL A 118 -1.59 -5.75 6.85
CA VAL A 118 -2.20 -4.47 7.24
C VAL A 118 -1.20 -3.32 7.09
N VAL A 119 -1.54 -2.35 6.26
CA VAL A 119 -0.79 -1.16 5.89
C VAL A 119 -1.35 0.06 6.62
N LEU A 120 -0.64 0.54 7.64
CA LEU A 120 -1.06 1.68 8.43
C LEU A 120 -0.42 2.98 7.92
N ASP A 121 -1.09 3.62 6.96
CA ASP A 121 -0.65 4.88 6.36
C ASP A 121 -1.33 6.12 7.00
N VAL A 122 -1.23 7.28 6.33
CA VAL A 122 -1.83 8.53 6.84
C VAL A 122 -3.37 8.51 6.83
N TRP A 123 -3.98 7.81 5.88
CA TRP A 123 -5.44 7.69 5.80
C TRP A 123 -5.96 6.71 6.84
N MET A 124 -5.24 5.61 7.07
CA MET A 124 -5.55 4.71 8.19
C MET A 124 -5.36 5.39 9.54
N ALA A 125 -4.35 6.28 9.69
CA ALA A 125 -4.21 7.11 10.89
C ALA A 125 -5.46 7.98 11.14
N ARG A 126 -6.01 8.59 10.07
CA ARG A 126 -7.25 9.37 10.11
C ARG A 126 -8.45 8.48 10.47
N ALA A 127 -8.62 7.34 9.80
CA ALA A 127 -9.68 6.38 10.09
C ALA A 127 -9.66 5.94 11.57
N LEU A 128 -8.47 5.69 12.11
CA LEU A 128 -8.23 5.28 13.49
C LEU A 128 -8.29 6.44 14.50
N ASN A 129 -8.40 7.70 14.04
CA ASN A 129 -8.31 8.90 14.87
C ASN A 129 -7.07 8.88 15.79
N ILE A 130 -5.88 8.73 15.18
CA ILE A 130 -4.58 8.77 15.84
C ILE A 130 -3.60 9.62 15.01
N ALA A 131 -2.73 10.38 15.69
CA ALA A 131 -1.64 11.08 15.04
C ALA A 131 -0.70 10.10 14.30
N GLN A 132 -0.48 10.32 13.00
CA GLN A 132 0.34 9.46 12.14
C GLN A 132 1.70 9.05 12.75
N PRO A 133 2.49 9.93 13.40
CA PRO A 133 3.77 9.54 13.97
C PRO A 133 3.67 8.45 15.04
N LYS A 134 2.51 8.31 15.71
CA LYS A 134 2.31 7.27 16.73
C LYS A 134 2.16 5.86 16.13
N LEU A 135 1.84 5.74 14.84
CA LEU A 135 1.68 4.43 14.18
C LEU A 135 3.00 3.66 14.01
N SER A 136 4.15 4.33 14.09
CA SER A 136 5.46 3.65 14.06
C SER A 136 5.78 2.94 15.38
N GLY A 137 5.11 3.29 16.48
CA GLY A 137 5.30 2.64 17.78
C GLY A 137 4.72 1.23 17.78
N LEU A 138 5.53 0.23 18.13
CA LEU A 138 5.18 -1.19 18.02
C LEU A 138 3.84 -1.55 18.70
N ALA A 139 3.60 -1.07 19.92
CA ALA A 139 2.37 -1.35 20.65
C ALA A 139 1.13 -0.72 19.97
N VAL A 140 1.26 0.51 19.49
CA VAL A 140 0.18 1.22 18.78
C VAL A 140 -0.10 0.55 17.44
N HIS A 141 0.96 0.18 16.71
CA HIS A 141 0.85 -0.54 15.45
C HIS A 141 0.10 -1.86 15.63
N ARG A 142 0.52 -2.71 16.58
CA ARG A 142 -0.16 -3.99 16.87
C ARG A 142 -1.63 -3.80 17.21
N ARG A 143 -1.94 -2.82 18.05
CA ARG A 143 -3.32 -2.51 18.43
C ARG A 143 -4.14 -2.02 17.24
N ALA A 144 -3.57 -1.18 16.38
CA ALA A 144 -4.23 -0.69 15.17
C ALA A 144 -4.49 -1.83 14.17
N SER A 145 -3.51 -2.69 13.90
CA SER A 145 -3.67 -3.87 13.04
C SER A 145 -4.73 -4.83 13.58
N SER A 146 -4.71 -5.10 14.89
CA SER A 146 -5.73 -5.94 15.55
C SER A 146 -7.14 -5.38 15.40
N ARG A 147 -7.30 -4.05 15.37
CA ARG A 147 -8.60 -3.42 15.12
C ARG A 147 -9.07 -3.58 13.68
N VAL A 148 -8.17 -3.50 12.69
CA VAL A 148 -8.52 -3.79 11.29
C VAL A 148 -8.97 -5.25 11.15
N ASN A 149 -8.24 -6.19 11.74
CA ASN A 149 -8.62 -7.61 11.75
C ASN A 149 -9.99 -7.84 12.43
N THR A 150 -10.26 -7.14 13.53
CA THR A 150 -11.57 -7.23 14.19
C THR A 150 -12.68 -6.60 13.37
N ALA A 151 -12.40 -5.49 12.67
CA ALA A 151 -13.36 -4.87 11.75
C ALA A 151 -13.71 -5.81 10.59
N ALA A 152 -12.72 -6.55 10.07
CA ALA A 152 -12.95 -7.54 9.03
C ALA A 152 -13.92 -8.65 9.48
N ARG A 153 -13.71 -9.22 10.67
CA ARG A 153 -14.64 -10.19 11.26
C ARG A 153 -16.06 -9.64 11.39
N ILE A 154 -16.19 -8.43 11.97
CA ILE A 154 -17.51 -7.78 12.12
C ILE A 154 -18.19 -7.56 10.76
N LEU A 155 -17.45 -7.12 9.75
CA LEU A 155 -17.99 -6.90 8.41
C LEU A 155 -18.45 -8.22 7.77
N ASN A 156 -17.63 -9.26 7.87
CA ASN A 156 -17.90 -10.59 7.35
C ASN A 156 -19.16 -11.20 7.99
N ASP A 157 -19.28 -11.10 9.32
CA ASP A 157 -20.47 -11.56 10.05
C ASP A 157 -21.75 -10.82 9.60
N ARG A 158 -21.65 -9.52 9.28
CA ARG A 158 -22.79 -8.70 8.83
C ARG A 158 -23.23 -9.02 7.40
N LEU A 159 -22.28 -9.34 6.52
CA LEU A 159 -22.54 -9.47 5.08
C LEU A 159 -22.58 -10.92 4.59
N GLY A 160 -22.19 -11.89 5.43
CA GLY A 160 -22.02 -13.28 4.98
C GLY A 160 -20.88 -13.45 3.98
N THR A 161 -19.81 -12.64 4.11
CA THR A 161 -18.64 -12.60 3.22
C THR A 161 -17.37 -13.08 3.92
N ASP A 162 -16.27 -13.25 3.18
CA ASP A 162 -14.96 -13.58 3.74
C ASP A 162 -13.86 -12.59 3.28
N HIS A 163 -14.08 -11.30 3.55
CA HIS A 163 -13.10 -10.27 3.25
C HIS A 163 -11.90 -10.36 4.21
N GLN A 164 -10.71 -10.45 3.63
CA GLN A 164 -9.46 -10.49 4.39
C GLN A 164 -9.00 -9.08 4.81
N PRO A 165 -8.08 -8.96 5.80
CA PRO A 165 -7.65 -7.67 6.32
C PRO A 165 -7.17 -6.67 5.26
N ALA A 166 -6.49 -7.13 4.20
CA ALA A 166 -6.03 -6.29 3.10
C ALA A 166 -7.19 -5.68 2.29
N ALA A 167 -8.25 -6.44 2.03
CA ALA A 167 -9.45 -5.93 1.38
C ALA A 167 -10.17 -4.91 2.27
N VAL A 168 -10.36 -5.25 3.55
CA VAL A 168 -11.09 -4.38 4.50
C VAL A 168 -10.36 -3.05 4.72
N GLN A 169 -9.04 -3.03 4.81
CA GLN A 169 -8.31 -1.76 4.89
C GLN A 169 -8.43 -0.93 3.60
N ALA A 170 -8.51 -1.56 2.41
CA ALA A 170 -8.67 -0.85 1.16
C ALA A 170 -10.04 -0.16 1.09
N MET A 171 -11.08 -0.85 1.57
CA MET A 171 -12.41 -0.27 1.73
C MET A 171 -12.43 0.90 2.72
N ILE A 172 -11.81 0.74 3.90
CA ILE A 172 -11.69 1.82 4.89
C ILE A 172 -10.95 3.02 4.28
N TRP A 173 -9.83 2.76 3.62
CA TRP A 173 -9.03 3.79 2.94
C TRP A 173 -9.86 4.54 1.90
N ALA A 174 -10.56 3.83 1.02
CA ALA A 174 -11.40 4.40 -0.02
C ALA A 174 -12.50 5.31 0.56
N SER A 175 -13.17 4.86 1.62
CA SER A 175 -14.18 5.66 2.32
C SER A 175 -13.60 6.96 2.89
N VAL A 176 -12.45 6.89 3.59
CA VAL A 176 -11.84 8.07 4.23
C VAL A 176 -11.22 9.03 3.21
N VAL A 177 -10.70 8.53 2.09
CA VAL A 177 -10.24 9.36 0.96
C VAL A 177 -11.41 10.11 0.33
N THR A 178 -12.53 9.42 0.12
CA THR A 178 -13.76 10.00 -0.45
C THR A 178 -14.36 11.06 0.48
N ASP A 179 -14.47 10.77 1.78
CA ASP A 179 -14.92 11.74 2.79
C ASP A 179 -14.05 13.00 2.83
N ALA A 180 -12.78 12.90 2.44
CA ALA A 180 -11.86 14.03 2.33
C ALA A 180 -11.93 14.77 0.96
N GLY A 181 -12.95 14.49 0.15
CA GLY A 181 -13.19 15.12 -1.15
C GLY A 181 -12.21 14.71 -2.25
N ARG A 182 -11.62 13.50 -2.15
CA ARG A 182 -10.66 12.99 -3.13
C ARG A 182 -11.18 11.75 -3.83
N ALA A 183 -10.83 11.61 -5.10
CA ALA A 183 -11.08 10.37 -5.84
C ALA A 183 -10.16 9.25 -5.35
N VAL A 184 -10.72 8.04 -5.25
CA VAL A 184 -9.96 6.82 -4.99
C VAL A 184 -9.08 6.52 -6.20
N ALA A 185 -7.76 6.46 -5.97
CA ALA A 185 -6.82 6.22 -7.05
C ALA A 185 -6.82 4.74 -7.44
N ARG A 186 -6.97 4.43 -8.72
CA ARG A 186 -6.69 3.09 -9.24
C ARG A 186 -5.19 2.81 -9.17
N PHE A 187 -4.86 1.55 -8.93
CA PHE A 187 -3.50 1.06 -9.06
C PHE A 187 -3.33 0.52 -10.48
N ASN A 188 -2.69 1.29 -11.35
CA ASN A 188 -2.46 0.91 -12.73
C ASN A 188 -1.03 1.32 -13.09
N VAL A 189 -0.14 0.33 -13.13
CA VAL A 189 1.27 0.54 -13.50
C VAL A 189 1.39 0.56 -15.02
N SER A 190 0.55 -0.21 -15.70
CA SER A 190 0.53 -0.38 -17.14
C SER A 190 0.28 0.91 -17.93
N ASP A 191 -0.50 1.86 -17.40
CA ASP A 191 -0.73 3.20 -17.97
C ASP A 191 0.54 4.06 -18.04
N HIS A 192 1.63 3.62 -17.41
CA HIS A 192 2.90 4.35 -17.31
C HIS A 192 4.08 3.62 -17.96
N LEU A 193 3.82 2.45 -18.54
CA LEU A 193 4.77 1.64 -19.30
C LEU A 193 4.56 1.86 -20.79
#